data_AF-A0A375YKN3-F1
#
_entry.id   AF-A0A375YKN3-F1
#
_cell.length_a   1.000
_cell.length_b   1.000
_cell.length_c   1.000
_cell.angle_alpha   90.00
_cell.angle_beta   90.00
_cell.angle_gamma   90.00
#
_symmetry.space_group_name_H-M   'P 1'
#
loop_
_entity.id
_entity.type
_entity.pdbx_description
1 polymer ?
#
loop_
_entity_poly.entity_id
_entity_poly.type
_entity_poly.pdbx_seq_one_letter_code
_entity_poly.pdbx_strand_id
1 'polypeptide(L)'
;MVEGIIYRYRCGIAWRDVPEVFGPWQTIWTWHRRMSAEGTWDLVLARLLAAADEAGIINWAVSVDSTIARAHQHATNITRDTGGWVELHESGERAA
;
A
#
# COMPACT_ATOMS: atom_id res chain seq x y z
N MET A 1 -3.07 15.34 14.73
CA MET A 1 -3.89 14.50 13.82
C MET A 1 -3.08 14.06 12.60
N VAL A 2 -2.82 14.91 11.59
CA VAL A 2 -2.03 14.56 10.39
C VAL A 2 -0.64 14.04 10.76
N GLU A 3 0.07 14.72 11.67
CA GLU A 3 1.36 14.26 12.21
C GLU A 3 1.32 12.83 12.76
N GLY A 4 0.24 12.46 13.47
CA GLY A 4 0.07 11.11 14.02
C GLY A 4 -0.16 10.06 12.93
N ILE A 5 -0.84 10.43 11.84
CA ILE A 5 -1.02 9.56 10.66
C ILE A 5 0.33 9.33 9.98
N ILE A 6 1.08 10.41 9.72
CA ILE A 6 2.40 10.35 9.09
C ILE A 6 3.36 9.52 9.95
N TYR A 7 3.38 9.74 11.27
CA TYR A 7 4.21 8.98 12.20
C TYR A 7 3.90 7.48 12.13
N ARG A 8 2.61 7.11 12.13
CA ARG A 8 2.18 5.70 12.01
C ARG A 8 2.74 5.04 10.76
N TYR A 9 2.66 5.71 9.60
CA TYR A 9 3.18 5.17 8.34
C TYR A 9 4.69 5.14 8.28
N ARG A 10 5.36 6.19 8.79
CA ARG A 10 6.83 6.23 8.87
C ARG A 10 7.40 5.11 9.74
N CYS A 11 6.74 4.78 10.85
CA CYS A 11 7.20 3.76 11.79
C CYS A 11 6.63 2.36 11.51
N GLY A 12 5.62 2.22 10.65
CA GLY A 12 5.00 0.93 10.34
C GLY A 12 4.25 0.27 11.51
N ILE A 13 3.80 1.06 12.49
CA ILE A 13 3.21 0.56 13.73
C ILE A 13 1.68 0.35 13.62
N ALA A 14 1.13 -0.42 14.56
CA ALA A 14 -0.32 -0.53 14.68
C ALA A 14 -0.93 0.80 15.16
N TRP A 15 -2.20 1.07 14.82
CA TRP A 15 -2.87 2.30 15.24
C TRP A 15 -2.89 2.48 16.76
N ARG A 16 -3.06 1.38 17.50
CA ARG A 16 -3.10 1.38 18.98
C ARG A 16 -1.75 1.77 19.61
N ASP A 17 -0.66 1.66 18.87
CA ASP A 17 0.69 1.93 19.34
C ASP A 17 1.16 3.35 18.99
N VAL A 18 0.31 4.16 18.36
CA VAL A 18 0.63 5.56 18.07
C VAL A 18 0.84 6.32 19.38
N PRO A 19 1.96 7.04 19.55
CA PRO A 19 2.26 7.76 20.78
C PRO A 19 1.15 8.74 21.19
N GLU A 20 0.84 8.76 22.49
CA GLU A 20 -0.25 9.58 23.05
C GLU A 20 -0.09 11.09 22.81
N VAL A 21 1.14 11.57 22.56
CA VAL A 21 1.42 12.96 22.19
C VAL A 21 0.66 13.41 20.93
N PHE A 22 0.27 12.48 20.05
CA PHE A 22 -0.53 12.76 18.86
C PHE A 22 -2.05 12.79 19.12
N GLY A 23 -2.46 12.44 20.33
CA GLY A 23 -3.85 12.29 20.77
C GLY A 23 -4.38 10.85 20.65
N PRO A 24 -5.68 10.64 20.97
CA PRO A 24 -6.30 9.32 20.93
C PRO A 24 -6.24 8.69 19.54
N TRP A 25 -5.74 7.45 19.46
CA TRP A 25 -5.56 6.78 18.17
C TRP A 25 -6.86 6.58 17.40
N GLN A 26 -8.01 6.47 18.07
CA GLN A 26 -9.32 6.34 17.41
C GLN A 26 -9.65 7.59 16.62
N THR A 27 -9.35 8.77 17.18
CA THR A 27 -9.56 10.05 16.49
C THR A 27 -8.65 10.12 15.27
N ILE A 28 -7.37 9.78 15.42
CA ILE A 28 -6.40 9.77 14.32
C ILE A 28 -6.88 8.82 13.20
N TRP A 29 -7.30 7.60 13.56
CA TRP A 29 -7.84 6.63 12.60
C TRP A 29 -9.09 7.12 11.89
N THR A 30 -10.07 7.68 12.62
CA THR A 30 -11.32 8.19 12.03
C THR A 30 -11.03 9.27 10.99
N TRP A 31 -10.13 10.20 11.30
CA TRP A 31 -9.72 11.24 10.37
C TRP A 31 -8.94 10.70 9.18
N HIS A 32 -8.00 9.78 9.42
CA HIS A 32 -7.30 9.09 8.33
C HIS A 32 -8.29 8.44 7.37
N ARG A 33 -9.20 7.62 7.89
CA ARG A 33 -10.22 6.92 7.09
C ARG A 33 -11.08 7.88 6.29
N ARG A 34 -11.52 8.99 6.90
CA ARG A 34 -12.32 10.02 6.23
C ARG A 34 -11.54 10.66 5.07
N MET A 35 -10.32 11.12 5.33
CA MET A 35 -9.46 11.73 4.30
C MET A 35 -9.13 10.75 3.17
N SER A 36 -8.93 9.47 3.48
CA SER A 36 -8.77 8.42 2.47
C SER A 36 -10.03 8.25 1.61
N ALA A 37 -11.21 8.21 2.24
CA ALA A 37 -12.47 8.08 1.50
C ALA A 37 -12.78 9.31 0.63
N GLU A 38 -12.36 10.50 1.08
CA GLU A 38 -12.52 11.77 0.36
C GLU A 38 -11.43 12.00 -0.70
N GLY A 39 -10.44 11.10 -0.86
CA GLY A 39 -9.34 11.25 -1.82
C GLY A 39 -8.33 12.34 -1.47
N THR A 40 -8.32 12.80 -0.21
CA THR A 40 -7.45 13.91 0.22
C THR A 40 -5.97 13.53 0.11
N TRP A 41 -5.62 12.27 0.39
CA TRP A 41 -4.24 11.80 0.27
C TRP A 41 -3.75 11.80 -1.18
N ASP A 42 -4.62 11.48 -2.14
CA ASP A 42 -4.31 11.53 -3.56
C ASP A 42 -4.04 12.97 -4.01
N LEU A 43 -4.86 13.92 -3.54
CA LEU A 43 -4.64 15.35 -3.81
C LEU A 43 -3.32 15.85 -3.22
N VAL A 44 -3.00 15.47 -1.99
CA VAL A 44 -1.73 15.84 -1.34
C VAL A 44 -0.55 15.25 -2.12
N LEU A 45 -0.62 13.97 -2.49
CA LEU A 45 0.41 13.31 -3.29
C LEU A 45 0.63 14.03 -4.62
N ALA A 46 -0.44 14.32 -5.36
CA ALA A 46 -0.35 15.01 -6.65
C ALA A 46 0.34 16.39 -6.52
N ARG A 47 0.00 17.16 -5.48
CA ARG A 47 0.62 18.48 -5.24
C ARG A 47 2.10 18.37 -4.86
N LEU A 48 2.46 17.40 -4.01
CA LEU A 48 3.84 17.19 -3.61
C LEU A 48 4.70 16.72 -4.79
N LEU A 49 4.17 15.83 -5.63
CA LEU A 49 4.86 15.39 -6.85
C LEU A 49 5.06 16.55 -7.84
N ALA A 50 4.05 17.38 -8.07
CA ALA A 50 4.17 18.54 -8.94
C ALA A 50 5.25 19.52 -8.45
N ALA A 51 5.27 19.82 -7.15
CA ALA A 51 6.30 20.70 -6.57
C ALA A 51 7.70 20.08 -6.63
N ALA A 52 7.82 18.76 -6.43
CA ALA A 52 9.09 18.06 -6.52
C ALA A 52 9.61 17.98 -7.96
N ASP A 53 8.72 17.83 -8.94
CA ASP A 53 9.05 17.84 -10.36
C ASP A 53 9.56 19.23 -10.80
N GLU A 54 8.85 20.30 -10.43
CA GLU A 54 9.28 21.68 -10.70
C GLU A 54 10.65 21.99 -10.08
N ALA A 55 10.91 21.46 -8.87
CA ALA A 55 12.19 21.60 -8.19
C ALA A 55 13.29 20.66 -8.70
N GLY A 56 13.01 19.76 -9.66
CA GLY A 56 13.96 18.78 -10.18
C GLY A 56 14.43 17.74 -9.15
N ILE A 57 13.66 17.53 -8.08
CA ILE A 57 14.00 16.60 -6.99
C ILE A 57 13.68 15.16 -7.38
N ILE A 58 12.68 14.96 -8.25
CA ILE A 58 12.28 13.64 -8.73
C ILE A 58 12.59 13.50 -10.22
N ASN A 59 12.87 12.26 -10.63
CA ASN A 59 12.77 11.85 -12.01
C ASN A 59 11.63 10.83 -12.14
N TRP A 60 11.04 10.73 -13.31
CA TRP A 60 9.92 9.81 -13.57
C TRP A 60 10.37 8.42 -14.02
N ALA A 61 11.61 8.03 -13.72
CA ALA A 61 12.09 6.68 -14.02
C ALA A 61 11.41 5.69 -13.05
N VAL A 62 10.63 4.78 -13.61
CA VAL A 62 9.97 3.72 -12.83
C VAL A 62 10.95 2.57 -12.65
N SER A 63 11.31 2.27 -11.41
CA SER A 63 11.99 1.03 -11.06
C SER A 63 10.92 -0.01 -10.73
N VAL A 64 10.89 -1.11 -11.49
CA VAL A 64 10.00 -2.25 -11.24
C VAL A 64 10.83 -3.34 -10.59
N ASP A 65 10.56 -3.62 -9.31
CA ASP A 65 11.02 -4.83 -8.65
C ASP A 65 9.88 -5.86 -8.59
N SER A 66 10.22 -7.13 -8.75
CA SER A 66 9.28 -8.23 -8.55
C SER A 66 9.70 -9.03 -7.33
N THR A 67 8.75 -9.27 -6.43
CA THR A 67 8.94 -10.14 -5.26
C THR A 67 7.90 -11.24 -5.29
N ILE A 68 8.34 -12.50 -5.26
CA ILE A 68 7.46 -13.67 -5.17
C ILE A 68 7.45 -14.14 -3.71
N ALA A 69 6.32 -13.93 -3.02
CA ALA A 69 6.07 -14.49 -1.70
C ALA A 69 5.13 -15.69 -1.82
N ARG A 70 5.62 -16.91 -1.56
CA ARG A 70 4.77 -18.10 -1.49
C ARG A 70 3.98 -18.09 -0.18
N ALA A 71 2.66 -18.05 -0.29
CA ALA A 71 1.77 -18.20 0.84
C ALA A 71 1.68 -19.68 1.26
N HIS A 72 1.58 -19.95 2.57
CA HIS A 72 1.28 -21.29 3.06
C HIS A 72 -0.09 -21.74 2.52
N GLN A 73 -0.29 -23.04 2.30
CA GLN A 73 -1.53 -23.56 1.73
C GLN A 73 -2.82 -23.21 2.50
N HIS A 74 -2.70 -22.79 3.77
CA HIS A 74 -3.81 -22.32 4.61
C HIS A 74 -3.96 -20.78 4.67
N ALA A 75 -3.12 -20.03 3.97
CA ALA A 75 -3.17 -18.57 3.92
C ALA A 75 -3.99 -18.02 2.72
N THR A 76 -4.45 -18.90 1.81
CA THR A 76 -5.27 -18.52 0.65
C THR A 76 -6.75 -18.68 0.97
N ASN A 77 -7.52 -17.58 0.98
CA ASN A 77 -9.00 -17.60 1.07
C ASN A 77 -9.69 -17.72 -0.30
N ILE A 78 -8.98 -18.25 -1.30
CA ILE A 78 -9.49 -18.49 -2.66
C ILE A 78 -9.99 -19.93 -2.72
N THR A 79 -11.24 -20.11 -3.15
CA THR A 79 -11.82 -21.41 -3.46
C THR A 79 -10.97 -22.09 -4.55
N ARG A 80 -10.47 -23.30 -4.29
CA ARG A 80 -9.70 -24.05 -5.28
C ARG A 80 -10.64 -24.93 -6.09
N ASP A 81 -10.71 -24.71 -7.40
CA ASP A 81 -11.07 -25.78 -8.32
C ASP A 81 -9.90 -26.78 -8.30
N THR A 82 -10.07 -27.86 -7.55
CA THR A 82 -9.06 -28.91 -7.46
C THR A 82 -9.19 -29.79 -8.71
N GLY A 83 -8.14 -29.91 -9.53
CA GLY A 83 -8.11 -30.83 -10.69
C GLY A 83 -7.58 -30.28 -12.02
N GLY A 84 -6.89 -29.13 -12.05
CA GLY A 84 -6.23 -28.64 -13.27
C GLY A 84 -5.01 -29.48 -13.65
N TRP A 85 -4.87 -29.80 -14.93
CA TRP A 85 -3.76 -30.60 -15.50
C TRP A 85 -2.45 -29.82 -15.71
N VAL A 86 -2.46 -28.52 -15.40
CA VAL A 86 -1.32 -27.63 -15.59
C VAL A 86 -0.69 -27.32 -14.24
N GLU A 87 0.58 -27.66 -14.08
CA GLU A 87 1.38 -27.24 -12.95
C GLU A 87 1.48 -25.71 -12.93
N LEU A 88 1.27 -25.10 -11.76
CA LEU A 88 1.16 -23.63 -11.59
C LEU A 88 2.44 -22.85 -11.98
N HIS A 89 3.51 -23.52 -12.36
CA HIS A 89 4.77 -22.93 -12.78
C HIS A 89 5.05 -23.06 -14.29
N GLU A 90 4.20 -23.76 -15.03
CA GLU A 90 4.30 -23.83 -16.49
C GLU A 90 3.48 -22.69 -17.11
N SER A 91 4.17 -21.74 -17.74
CA SER A 91 3.50 -20.84 -18.68
C SER A 91 3.13 -21.64 -19.92
N GLY A 92 1.82 -21.83 -20.17
CA GLY A 92 1.36 -22.43 -21.41
C GLY A 92 1.95 -21.72 -22.63
N GLU A 93 2.41 -22.49 -23.60
CA GLU A 93 3.02 -21.96 -24.84
C GLU A 93 2.10 -20.91 -25.46
N ARG A 94 2.61 -19.69 -25.64
CA ARG A 94 1.88 -18.63 -26.34
C ARG A 94 1.88 -18.97 -27.83
N ALA A 95 0.68 -19.10 -28.41
CA ALA A 95 0.50 -19.12 -29.85
C ALA A 95 1.03 -17.82 -30.48
N ALA A 96 1.82 -17.97 -31.55
CA ALA A 96 2.46 -16.88 -32.32
C ALA A 96 1.45 -16.03 -33.10
#